data_AF-A0A1V2L8B2-F1
#
_entry.id   AF-A0A1V2L8B2-F1
#
_cell.length_a   1.000
_cell.length_b   1.000
_cell.length_c   1.000
_cell.angle_alpha   90.00
_cell.angle_beta   90.00
_cell.angle_gamma   90.00
#
_symmetry.space_group_name_H-M   'P 1'
#
loop_
_entity.id
_entity.type
_entity.pdbx_description
1 polymer ?
#
loop_
_entity_poly.entity_id
_entity_poly.type
_entity_poly.pdbx_seq_one_letter_code
_entity_poly.pdbx_strand_id
1 'polypeptide(L)'
;MSEGPQTLTQRRAQEPFDVDNLDPAAKRAFQYAIDFYEKDHLLTPNQRSLLANSYSTISTVTLCCGWATFFAVTAIPFQRQKLRTGSTKGTNVGLAMLFGMGGMMFSSPFAAQKAYNWQLEKLRNSDEKCYEVANLLKPSESTKWWMYYKLTKDHPEHIMKDPRSKEAEEQRKKTIYSGRDPMGLYSGPRAEMNKRQAGIPDADKVGGGVTGIASGSSIPEFDGSDNVNDDDDDPFIERDVKEPSYSSAWDRVRHSNGVDDNPQSGSSWGRLRSSASQQPQAPQNPFTTNVYRPPAKETQSDETSDFEKLLEKERHFGEEEDKKW
;
A
#
# COMPACT_ATOMS: atom_id res chain seq x y z
N MET A 1 -51.62 -3.08 -19.93
CA MET A 1 -50.32 -3.77 -19.82
C MET A 1 -49.39 -3.14 -20.82
N SER A 2 -48.50 -2.26 -20.35
CA SER A 2 -47.61 -1.45 -21.18
C SER A 2 -46.25 -2.12 -21.20
N GLU A 3 -45.93 -2.80 -22.30
CA GLU A 3 -44.58 -3.30 -22.54
C GLU A 3 -43.67 -2.09 -22.76
N GLY A 4 -42.81 -1.81 -21.78
CA GLY A 4 -41.83 -0.73 -21.88
C GLY A 4 -40.84 -1.00 -23.01
N PRO A 5 -40.36 0.06 -23.70
CA PRO A 5 -39.41 -0.08 -24.81
C PRO A 5 -38.11 -0.72 -24.30
N GLN A 6 -37.92 -1.99 -24.61
CA GLN A 6 -36.64 -2.66 -24.42
C GLN A 6 -35.60 -1.95 -25.28
N THR A 7 -34.63 -1.34 -24.62
CA THR A 7 -33.52 -0.59 -25.21
C THR A 7 -32.78 -1.44 -26.24
N LEU A 8 -32.79 -0.97 -27.49
CA LEU A 8 -32.11 -1.54 -28.67
C LEU A 8 -30.59 -1.73 -28.51
N THR A 9 -30.00 -1.31 -27.40
CA THR A 9 -28.58 -1.43 -27.07
C THR A 9 -28.17 -2.87 -26.67
N GLN A 10 -29.12 -3.75 -26.34
CA GLN A 10 -28.82 -5.08 -25.78
C GLN A 10 -28.62 -6.21 -26.80
N ARG A 11 -28.71 -5.92 -28.11
CA ARG A 11 -28.63 -6.95 -29.18
C ARG A 11 -27.49 -6.77 -30.18
N ARG A 12 -26.48 -5.95 -29.87
CA ARG A 12 -25.22 -6.02 -30.60
C ARG A 12 -24.52 -7.28 -30.12
N ALA A 13 -24.74 -8.38 -30.85
CA ALA A 13 -24.08 -9.65 -30.65
C ALA A 13 -22.61 -9.38 -30.38
N GLN A 14 -22.19 -9.67 -29.14
CA GLN A 14 -20.78 -9.64 -28.78
C GLN A 14 -20.12 -10.63 -29.73
N GLU A 15 -19.28 -10.12 -30.64
CA GLU A 15 -18.45 -11.00 -31.45
C GLU A 15 -17.70 -11.92 -30.48
N PRO A 16 -17.83 -13.24 -30.64
CA PRO A 16 -17.20 -14.17 -29.73
C PRO A 16 -15.71 -13.87 -29.76
N PHE A 17 -15.15 -13.56 -28.59
CA PHE A 17 -13.71 -13.47 -28.42
C PHE A 17 -13.09 -14.75 -28.99
N ASP A 18 -12.11 -14.63 -29.87
CA ASP A 18 -11.52 -15.76 -30.57
C ASP A 18 -10.63 -16.57 -29.61
N VAL A 19 -11.29 -17.41 -28.80
CA VAL A 19 -10.67 -18.27 -27.80
C VAL A 19 -9.74 -19.28 -28.48
N ASP A 20 -10.00 -19.65 -29.74
CA ASP A 20 -9.34 -20.75 -30.42
C ASP A 20 -7.86 -20.47 -30.71
N ASN A 21 -7.48 -19.20 -30.86
CA ASN A 21 -6.10 -18.78 -31.09
C ASN A 21 -5.26 -18.55 -29.81
N LEU A 22 -5.81 -18.79 -28.62
CA LEU A 22 -5.07 -18.62 -27.36
C LEU A 22 -4.18 -19.84 -27.03
N ASP A 23 -3.04 -19.56 -26.37
CA ASP A 23 -2.19 -20.57 -25.75
C ASP A 23 -3.02 -21.48 -24.81
N PRO A 24 -2.80 -22.81 -24.78
CA PRO A 24 -3.53 -23.72 -23.89
C PRO A 24 -3.54 -23.31 -22.41
N ALA A 25 -2.47 -22.69 -21.89
CA ALA A 25 -2.48 -22.21 -20.51
C ALA A 25 -3.40 -20.98 -20.34
N ALA A 26 -3.40 -20.07 -21.32
CA ALA A 26 -4.30 -18.92 -21.34
C ALA A 26 -5.77 -19.34 -21.49
N LYS A 27 -6.06 -20.36 -22.32
CA LYS A 27 -7.41 -20.95 -22.44
C LYS A 27 -7.92 -21.49 -21.09
N ARG A 28 -7.09 -22.23 -20.37
CA ARG A 28 -7.44 -22.73 -19.02
C ARG A 28 -7.67 -21.58 -18.05
N ALA A 29 -6.79 -20.58 -18.02
CA ALA A 29 -6.96 -19.42 -17.16
C ALA A 29 -8.25 -18.65 -17.48
N PHE A 30 -8.61 -18.54 -18.77
CA PHE A 30 -9.85 -17.91 -19.21
C PHE A 30 -11.09 -18.70 -18.76
N GLN A 31 -11.06 -20.03 -18.88
CA GLN A 31 -12.11 -20.91 -18.33
C GLN A 31 -12.26 -20.75 -16.82
N TYR A 32 -11.14 -20.77 -16.07
CA TYR A 32 -11.16 -20.50 -14.63
C TYR A 32 -11.76 -19.13 -14.28
N ALA A 33 -11.47 -18.10 -15.08
CA ALA A 33 -12.03 -16.76 -14.86
C ALA A 33 -13.54 -16.72 -15.12
N ILE A 34 -14.03 -17.43 -16.14
CA ILE A 34 -15.46 -17.62 -16.40
C ILE A 34 -16.12 -18.34 -15.23
N ASP A 35 -15.59 -19.50 -14.83
CA ASP A 35 -16.16 -20.30 -13.75
C ASP A 35 -16.17 -19.50 -12.44
N PHE A 36 -15.12 -18.73 -12.17
CA PHE A 36 -15.05 -17.84 -11.02
C PHE A 36 -16.12 -16.74 -11.09
N TYR A 37 -16.27 -16.05 -12.22
CA TYR A 37 -17.30 -15.02 -12.41
C TYR A 37 -18.72 -15.59 -12.22
N GLU A 38 -18.99 -16.75 -12.83
CA GLU A 38 -20.29 -17.43 -12.75
C GLU A 38 -20.64 -17.85 -11.31
N LYS A 39 -19.65 -18.09 -10.44
CA LYS A 39 -19.93 -18.39 -9.03
C LYS A 39 -19.92 -17.14 -8.14
N ASP A 40 -19.01 -16.20 -8.39
CA ASP A 40 -18.86 -14.97 -7.59
C ASP A 40 -20.08 -14.04 -7.69
N HIS A 41 -20.69 -13.93 -8.87
CA HIS A 41 -21.85 -13.04 -9.05
C HIS A 41 -23.10 -13.52 -8.29
N LEU A 42 -23.16 -14.79 -7.89
CA LEU A 42 -24.25 -15.36 -7.10
C LEU A 42 -24.11 -15.08 -5.60
N LEU A 43 -22.98 -14.51 -5.16
CA LEU A 43 -22.69 -14.24 -3.76
C LEU A 43 -23.40 -12.98 -3.26
N THR A 44 -24.05 -13.12 -2.11
CA THR A 44 -24.61 -11.98 -1.36
C THR A 44 -23.51 -11.16 -0.66
N PRO A 45 -23.77 -9.89 -0.29
CA PRO A 45 -22.81 -9.07 0.47
C PRO A 45 -22.36 -9.71 1.79
N ASN A 46 -23.27 -10.42 2.49
CA ASN A 46 -22.94 -11.13 3.72
C ASN A 46 -21.94 -12.26 3.46
N GLN A 47 -22.12 -13.02 2.37
CA GLN A 47 -21.20 -14.09 1.96
C GLN A 47 -19.83 -13.54 1.54
N ARG A 48 -19.79 -12.40 0.84
CA ARG A 48 -18.54 -11.70 0.52
C ARG A 48 -17.79 -11.28 1.79
N SER A 49 -18.50 -10.80 2.82
CA SER A 49 -17.87 -10.46 4.11
C SER A 49 -17.29 -11.69 4.81
N LEU A 50 -17.94 -12.84 4.69
CA LEU A 50 -17.48 -14.11 5.24
C LEU A 50 -16.20 -14.56 4.52
N LEU A 51 -16.18 -14.52 3.19
CA LEU A 51 -14.98 -14.80 2.39
C LEU A 51 -13.83 -13.84 2.73
N ALA A 52 -14.10 -12.54 2.85
CA ALA A 52 -13.11 -11.55 3.26
C ALA A 52 -12.48 -11.92 4.62
N ASN A 53 -13.29 -12.28 5.61
CA ASN A 53 -12.78 -12.69 6.93
C ASN A 53 -11.95 -13.98 6.87
N SER A 54 -12.38 -14.96 6.09
CA SER A 54 -11.63 -16.21 5.88
C SER A 54 -10.25 -15.95 5.25
N TYR A 55 -10.19 -15.16 4.17
CA TYR A 55 -8.92 -14.81 3.52
C TYR A 55 -8.04 -13.89 4.37
N SER A 56 -8.63 -12.97 5.14
CA SER A 56 -7.89 -12.15 6.12
C SER A 56 -7.18 -13.05 7.15
N THR A 57 -7.88 -14.07 7.63
CA THR A 57 -7.32 -15.03 8.58
C THR A 57 -6.16 -15.81 7.96
N ILE A 58 -6.33 -16.30 6.72
CA ILE A 58 -5.27 -17.02 6.00
C ILE A 58 -4.04 -16.12 5.83
N SER A 59 -4.19 -14.89 5.33
CA SER A 59 -3.07 -13.96 5.17
C SER A 59 -2.38 -13.65 6.49
N THR A 60 -3.14 -13.44 7.56
CA THR A 60 -2.58 -13.16 8.89
C THR A 60 -1.78 -14.35 9.40
N VAL A 61 -2.32 -15.58 9.30
CA VAL A 61 -1.62 -16.80 9.72
C VAL A 61 -0.36 -17.04 8.89
N THR A 62 -0.41 -16.86 7.57
CA THR A 62 0.78 -16.98 6.71
C THR A 62 1.85 -15.97 7.09
N LEU A 63 1.48 -14.71 7.31
CA LEU A 63 2.42 -13.66 7.70
C LEU A 63 3.03 -13.94 9.08
N CYS A 64 2.20 -14.27 10.07
CA CYS A 64 2.66 -14.61 11.42
C CYS A 64 3.58 -15.84 11.41
N CYS A 65 3.24 -16.88 10.66
CA CYS A 65 4.07 -18.08 10.54
C CYS A 65 5.41 -17.80 9.83
N GLY A 66 5.40 -16.96 8.80
CA GLY A 66 6.62 -16.53 8.11
C GLY A 66 7.57 -15.78 9.04
N TRP A 67 7.06 -14.81 9.80
CA TRP A 67 7.84 -14.08 10.81
C TRP A 67 8.31 -14.97 11.96
N ALA A 68 7.45 -15.85 12.48
CA ALA A 68 7.82 -16.80 13.52
C ALA A 68 8.96 -17.72 13.05
N THR A 69 8.87 -18.25 11.82
CA THR A 69 9.91 -19.10 11.23
C THR A 69 11.20 -18.31 11.02
N PHE A 70 11.11 -17.06 10.55
CA PHE A 70 12.26 -16.18 10.39
C PHE A 70 13.01 -16.03 11.73
N PHE A 71 12.31 -15.66 12.81
CA PHE A 71 12.94 -15.49 14.13
C PHE A 71 13.48 -16.81 14.69
N ALA A 72 12.76 -17.91 14.52
CA ALA A 72 13.23 -19.22 14.95
C ALA A 72 14.55 -19.61 14.26
N VAL A 73 14.63 -19.46 12.94
CA VAL A 73 15.81 -19.85 12.15
C VAL A 73 16.98 -18.88 12.36
N THR A 74 16.70 -17.57 12.42
CA THR A 74 17.75 -16.56 12.69
C THR A 74 18.36 -16.73 14.08
N ALA A 75 17.62 -17.22 15.07
CA ALA A 75 18.13 -17.43 16.43
C ALA A 75 19.12 -18.60 16.54
N ILE A 76 19.06 -19.61 15.65
CA ILE A 76 19.91 -20.82 15.69
C ILE A 76 21.41 -20.51 15.80
N PRO A 77 22.03 -19.70 14.90
CA PRO A 77 23.46 -19.40 14.99
C PRO A 77 23.85 -18.63 16.27
N PHE A 78 22.97 -17.78 16.80
CA PHE A 78 23.22 -17.07 18.06
C PHE A 78 23.18 -18.03 19.26
N GLN A 79 22.19 -18.92 19.32
CA GLN A 79 22.09 -19.94 20.36
C GLN A 79 23.31 -20.89 20.31
N ARG A 80 23.71 -21.32 19.11
CA ARG A 80 24.88 -22.17 18.92
C ARG A 80 26.18 -21.48 19.37
N GLN A 81 26.35 -20.20 19.07
CA GLN A 81 27.53 -19.42 19.49
C GLN A 81 27.55 -19.22 21.02
N LYS A 82 26.39 -18.91 21.62
CA LYS A 82 26.22 -18.75 23.07
C LYS A 82 26.57 -20.04 23.82
N LEU A 83 26.12 -21.19 23.34
CA LEU A 83 26.43 -22.50 23.93
C LEU A 83 27.92 -22.88 23.82
N ARG A 84 28.60 -22.46 22.74
CA ARG A 84 30.03 -22.79 22.52
C ARG A 84 31.00 -21.87 23.25
N THR A 85 30.71 -20.58 23.29
CA THR A 85 31.67 -19.54 23.73
C THR A 85 31.22 -18.79 24.97
N GLY A 86 29.99 -19.00 25.44
CA GLY A 86 29.37 -18.17 26.48
C GLY A 86 29.03 -16.75 26.02
N SER A 87 29.30 -16.39 24.76
CA SER A 87 29.07 -15.05 24.22
C SER A 87 28.30 -15.10 22.90
N THR A 88 27.53 -14.06 22.63
CA THR A 88 26.91 -13.82 21.31
C THR A 88 27.82 -12.99 20.40
N LYS A 89 28.96 -12.51 20.90
CA LYS A 89 29.94 -11.75 20.11
C LYS A 89 30.62 -12.69 19.10
N GLY A 90 30.66 -12.25 17.85
CA GLY A 90 31.30 -13.00 16.75
C GLY A 90 30.35 -13.80 15.85
N THR A 91 29.04 -13.84 16.12
CA THR A 91 28.08 -14.43 15.17
C THR A 91 27.95 -13.56 13.91
N ASN A 92 28.04 -14.17 12.73
CA ASN A 92 27.80 -13.47 11.48
C ASN A 92 26.29 -13.19 11.31
N VAL A 93 25.87 -11.98 11.67
CA VAL A 93 24.47 -11.52 11.62
C VAL A 93 23.90 -11.62 10.20
N GLY A 94 24.71 -11.32 9.18
CA GLY A 94 24.28 -11.39 7.78
C GLY A 94 23.91 -12.81 7.36
N LEU A 95 24.71 -13.79 7.74
CA LEU A 95 24.42 -15.20 7.46
C LEU A 95 23.16 -15.68 8.19
N ALA A 96 22.98 -15.27 9.46
CA ALA A 96 21.77 -15.58 10.21
C ALA A 96 20.51 -15.02 9.54
N MET A 97 20.57 -13.76 9.08
CA MET A 97 19.47 -13.09 8.38
C MET A 97 19.13 -13.80 7.06
N LEU A 98 20.12 -14.24 6.29
CA LEU A 98 19.90 -15.03 5.07
C LEU A 98 19.20 -16.36 5.35
N PHE A 99 19.59 -17.08 6.41
CA PHE A 99 18.88 -18.30 6.81
C PHE A 99 17.44 -18.01 7.24
N GLY A 100 17.20 -16.90 7.96
CA GLY A 100 15.85 -16.48 8.31
C GLY A 100 14.97 -16.22 7.09
N MET A 101 15.49 -15.47 6.10
CA MET A 101 14.78 -15.19 4.86
C MET A 101 14.49 -16.48 4.08
N GLY A 102 15.46 -17.40 4.00
CA GLY A 102 15.26 -18.72 3.42
C GLY A 102 14.14 -19.49 4.13
N GLY A 103 14.18 -19.54 5.46
CA GLY A 103 13.14 -20.17 6.28
C GLY A 103 11.75 -19.60 6.02
N MET A 104 11.63 -18.28 5.87
CA MET A 104 10.37 -17.62 5.53
C MET A 104 9.85 -18.02 4.13
N MET A 105 10.72 -18.07 3.13
CA MET A 105 10.34 -18.45 1.75
C MET A 105 9.79 -19.88 1.67
N PHE A 106 10.32 -20.82 2.46
CA PHE A 106 9.85 -22.20 2.47
C PHE A 106 8.63 -22.45 3.38
N SER A 107 8.56 -21.77 4.52
CA SER A 107 7.45 -21.97 5.47
C SER A 107 6.15 -21.31 5.01
N SER A 108 6.22 -20.17 4.32
CA SER A 108 5.03 -19.41 3.95
C SER A 108 4.05 -20.18 3.05
N PRO A 109 4.48 -20.85 1.95
CA PRO A 109 3.57 -21.63 1.11
C PRO A 109 2.93 -22.81 1.85
N PHE A 110 3.70 -23.47 2.71
CA PHE A 110 3.21 -24.60 3.50
C PHE A 110 2.14 -24.16 4.51
N ALA A 111 2.41 -23.08 5.25
CA ALA A 111 1.46 -22.50 6.20
C ALA A 111 0.19 -21.99 5.49
N ALA A 112 0.34 -21.33 4.34
CA ALA A 112 -0.78 -20.88 3.52
C ALA A 112 -1.67 -22.04 3.09
N GLN A 113 -1.10 -23.14 2.59
CA GLN A 113 -1.87 -24.31 2.15
C GLN A 113 -2.62 -24.99 3.30
N LYS A 114 -1.97 -25.13 4.47
CA LYS A 114 -2.59 -25.71 5.66
C LYS A 114 -3.73 -24.83 6.20
N ALA A 115 -3.48 -23.53 6.37
CA ALA A 115 -4.49 -22.59 6.82
C ALA A 115 -5.67 -22.48 5.85
N TYR A 116 -5.38 -22.51 4.55
CA TYR A 116 -6.38 -22.51 3.49
C TYR A 116 -7.27 -23.75 3.55
N ASN A 117 -6.70 -24.96 3.61
CA ASN A 117 -7.49 -26.19 3.70
C ASN A 117 -8.37 -26.22 4.97
N TRP A 118 -7.84 -25.72 6.09
CA TRP A 118 -8.61 -25.60 7.33
C TRP A 118 -9.80 -24.63 7.20
N GLN A 119 -9.59 -23.47 6.57
CA GLN A 119 -10.69 -22.53 6.31
C GLN A 119 -11.67 -23.05 5.27
N LEU A 120 -11.19 -23.81 4.28
CA LEU A 120 -12.04 -24.42 3.26
C LEU A 120 -12.97 -25.48 3.88
N GLU A 121 -12.49 -26.27 4.83
CA GLU A 121 -13.31 -27.21 5.60
C GLU A 121 -14.35 -26.48 6.46
N LYS A 122 -13.97 -25.36 7.08
CA LYS A 122 -14.92 -24.51 7.82
C LYS A 122 -16.01 -23.95 6.91
N LEU A 123 -15.64 -23.45 5.72
CA LEU A 123 -16.56 -22.93 4.72
C LEU A 123 -17.53 -24.00 4.21
N ARG A 124 -17.03 -25.21 3.99
CA ARG A 124 -17.83 -26.36 3.55
C ARG A 124 -19.00 -26.64 4.49
N ASN A 125 -18.80 -26.46 5.79
CA ASN A 125 -19.81 -26.70 6.81
C ASN A 125 -20.77 -25.52 7.01
N SER A 126 -20.37 -24.30 6.65
CA SER A 126 -21.18 -23.10 6.87
C SER A 126 -21.99 -22.67 5.64
N ASP A 127 -21.38 -22.65 4.45
CA ASP A 127 -22.00 -22.10 3.24
C ASP A 127 -21.39 -22.74 1.98
N GLU A 128 -22.19 -23.54 1.28
CA GLU A 128 -21.80 -24.26 0.07
C GLU A 128 -21.36 -23.32 -1.07
N LYS A 129 -22.03 -22.16 -1.24
CA LYS A 129 -21.69 -21.21 -2.32
C LYS A 129 -20.33 -20.56 -2.06
N CYS A 130 -20.06 -20.19 -0.81
CA CYS A 130 -18.75 -19.64 -0.43
C CYS A 130 -17.66 -20.69 -0.59
N TYR A 131 -17.93 -21.95 -0.24
CA TYR A 131 -17.00 -23.05 -0.43
C TYR A 131 -16.65 -23.26 -1.90
N GLU A 132 -17.64 -23.25 -2.80
CA GLU A 132 -17.40 -23.45 -4.23
C GLU A 132 -16.52 -22.36 -4.83
N VAL A 133 -16.78 -21.09 -4.49
CA VAL A 133 -15.96 -19.97 -4.94
C VAL A 133 -14.57 -20.06 -4.36
N ALA A 134 -14.45 -20.32 -3.05
CA ALA A 134 -13.16 -20.47 -2.40
C ALA A 134 -12.36 -21.59 -3.07
N ASN A 135 -12.94 -22.76 -3.31
CA ASN A 135 -12.28 -23.92 -3.91
C ASN A 135 -11.69 -23.66 -5.31
N LEU A 136 -12.25 -22.71 -6.08
CA LEU A 136 -11.68 -22.28 -7.36
C LEU A 136 -10.41 -21.43 -7.19
N LEU A 137 -10.28 -20.74 -6.06
CA LEU A 137 -9.20 -19.81 -5.78
C LEU A 137 -7.97 -20.51 -5.19
N LYS A 138 -6.79 -20.10 -5.64
CA LYS A 138 -5.52 -20.65 -5.13
C LYS A 138 -5.16 -20.05 -3.77
N PRO A 139 -4.55 -20.82 -2.86
CA PRO A 139 -4.11 -20.32 -1.55
C PRO A 139 -3.04 -19.22 -1.64
N SER A 140 -2.25 -19.18 -2.73
CA SER A 140 -1.13 -18.25 -2.91
C SER A 140 -1.54 -16.79 -3.11
N GLU A 141 -2.85 -16.51 -3.26
CA GLU A 141 -3.36 -15.17 -3.55
C GLU A 141 -4.33 -14.66 -2.49
N SER A 142 -4.31 -15.24 -1.29
CA SER A 142 -5.21 -14.91 -0.18
C SER A 142 -5.34 -13.41 0.09
N THR A 143 -4.23 -12.66 0.09
CA THR A 143 -4.26 -11.20 0.33
C THR A 143 -5.00 -10.44 -0.77
N LYS A 144 -4.85 -10.85 -2.04
CA LYS A 144 -5.56 -10.20 -3.16
C LYS A 144 -7.06 -10.46 -3.03
N TRP A 145 -7.44 -11.71 -2.76
CA TRP A 145 -8.84 -12.09 -2.59
C TRP A 145 -9.47 -11.44 -1.37
N TRP A 146 -8.73 -11.33 -0.26
CA TRP A 146 -9.17 -10.56 0.90
C TRP A 146 -9.50 -9.11 0.53
N MET A 147 -8.60 -8.41 -0.17
CA MET A 147 -8.84 -7.03 -0.61
C MET A 147 -10.04 -6.94 -1.56
N TYR A 148 -10.14 -7.85 -2.52
CA TYR A 148 -11.27 -7.94 -3.46
C TYR A 148 -12.62 -8.08 -2.73
N TYR A 149 -12.74 -9.06 -1.83
CA TYR A 149 -14.00 -9.26 -1.11
C TYR A 149 -14.30 -8.17 -0.10
N LYS A 150 -13.27 -7.56 0.49
CA LYS A 150 -13.45 -6.40 1.36
C LYS A 150 -14.01 -5.21 0.59
N LEU A 151 -13.49 -4.93 -0.60
CA LEU A 151 -13.95 -3.83 -1.44
C LEU A 151 -15.35 -4.10 -2.00
N THR A 152 -15.58 -5.27 -2.58
CA THR A 152 -16.84 -5.61 -3.27
C THR A 152 -18.02 -5.85 -2.33
N LYS A 153 -17.77 -6.02 -1.03
CA LYS A 153 -18.83 -6.06 -0.03
C LYS A 153 -19.56 -4.72 0.06
N ASP A 154 -18.82 -3.62 0.09
CA ASP A 154 -19.37 -2.28 0.27
C ASP A 154 -19.68 -1.63 -1.09
N HIS A 155 -18.99 -2.05 -2.14
CA HIS A 155 -19.05 -1.49 -3.48
C HIS A 155 -19.26 -2.58 -4.55
N PRO A 156 -20.52 -3.01 -4.82
CA PRO A 156 -20.80 -4.04 -5.81
C PRO A 156 -20.41 -3.66 -7.25
N GLU A 157 -20.19 -2.37 -7.53
CA GLU A 157 -19.66 -1.87 -8.80
C GLU A 157 -18.23 -2.36 -9.11
N HIS A 158 -17.47 -2.75 -8.07
CA HIS A 158 -16.13 -3.30 -8.20
C HIS A 158 -16.11 -4.82 -8.37
N ILE A 159 -17.27 -5.47 -8.45
CA ILE A 159 -17.35 -6.90 -8.79
C ILE A 159 -16.71 -7.11 -10.16
N MET A 160 -15.93 -8.19 -10.28
CA MET A 160 -15.25 -8.51 -11.53
C MET A 160 -16.26 -8.57 -12.67
N LYS A 161 -15.99 -7.85 -13.77
CA LYS A 161 -16.85 -7.84 -14.94
C LYS A 161 -16.77 -9.17 -15.67
N ASP A 162 -17.81 -9.50 -16.44
CA ASP A 162 -17.83 -10.71 -17.26
C ASP A 162 -16.56 -10.77 -18.13
N PRO A 163 -15.71 -11.81 -18.00
CA PRO A 163 -14.48 -11.94 -18.78
C PRO A 163 -14.73 -11.99 -20.30
N ARG A 164 -15.95 -12.33 -20.72
CA ARG A 164 -16.39 -12.34 -22.13
C ARG A 164 -16.74 -10.95 -22.66
N SER A 165 -16.94 -9.97 -21.77
CA SER A 165 -17.28 -8.61 -22.17
C SER A 165 -16.11 -7.88 -22.82
N LYS A 166 -16.42 -6.95 -23.74
CA LYS A 166 -15.42 -6.06 -24.37
C LYS A 166 -14.71 -5.19 -23.33
N GLU A 167 -15.41 -4.80 -22.27
CA GLU A 167 -14.82 -4.02 -21.17
C GLU A 167 -13.73 -4.79 -20.44
N ALA A 168 -13.93 -6.09 -20.19
CA ALA A 168 -12.90 -6.96 -19.62
C ALA A 168 -11.73 -7.18 -20.59
N GLU A 169 -11.98 -7.17 -21.90
CA GLU A 169 -10.92 -7.19 -22.92
C GLU A 169 -10.08 -5.90 -22.87
N GLU A 170 -10.72 -4.73 -22.78
CA GLU A 170 -10.02 -3.45 -22.61
C GLU A 170 -9.21 -3.41 -21.31
N GLN A 171 -9.75 -3.95 -20.22
CA GLN A 171 -9.02 -4.07 -18.95
C GLN A 171 -7.79 -4.97 -19.09
N ARG A 172 -7.89 -6.09 -19.81
CA ARG A 172 -6.74 -6.98 -20.09
C ARG A 172 -5.68 -6.32 -20.98
N LYS A 173 -6.09 -5.46 -21.92
CA LYS A 173 -5.18 -4.72 -22.80
C LYS A 173 -4.46 -3.57 -22.09
N LYS A 174 -4.98 -3.06 -20.96
CA LYS A 174 -4.29 -2.07 -20.15
C LYS A 174 -3.04 -2.70 -19.56
N THR A 175 -1.88 -2.33 -20.11
CA THR A 175 -0.59 -2.82 -19.65
C THR A 175 -0.35 -2.43 -18.19
N ILE A 176 0.39 -3.26 -17.46
CA ILE A 176 0.81 -3.04 -16.07
C ILE A 176 1.50 -1.67 -15.89
N TYR A 177 2.13 -1.15 -16.94
CA TYR A 177 2.78 0.16 -16.95
C TYR A 177 1.83 1.34 -17.17
N SER A 178 0.69 1.11 -17.84
CA SER A 178 -0.30 2.16 -18.13
C SER A 178 -1.31 2.41 -17.00
N GLY A 179 -1.42 1.49 -16.05
CA GLY A 179 -2.32 1.60 -14.92
C GLY A 179 -1.60 1.27 -13.62
N ARG A 180 -1.50 2.27 -12.73
CA ARG A 180 -1.12 2.12 -11.30
C ARG A 180 -2.02 1.15 -10.51
N ASP A 181 -2.91 0.44 -11.20
CA ASP A 181 -3.99 -0.34 -10.65
C ASP A 181 -4.32 -1.54 -11.56
N PRO A 182 -3.51 -2.60 -11.51
CA PRO A 182 -3.68 -3.79 -12.36
C PRO A 182 -4.95 -4.59 -12.06
N MET A 183 -5.68 -4.28 -10.98
CA MET A 183 -6.92 -4.96 -10.60
C MET A 183 -8.16 -4.03 -10.63
N GLY A 184 -7.99 -2.74 -10.98
CA GLY A 184 -9.09 -1.77 -10.88
C GLY A 184 -9.58 -1.52 -9.44
N LEU A 185 -8.76 -1.85 -8.42
CA LEU A 185 -9.10 -1.74 -7.00
C LEU A 185 -8.78 -0.37 -6.39
N TYR A 186 -7.97 0.42 -7.09
CA TYR A 186 -7.55 1.78 -6.73
C TYR A 186 -8.25 2.87 -7.55
N SER A 187 -9.15 2.52 -8.47
CA SER A 187 -10.10 3.48 -9.05
C SER A 187 -11.19 3.85 -8.03
N GLY A 188 -10.80 4.36 -6.86
CA GLY A 188 -11.72 4.88 -5.85
C GLY A 188 -12.29 6.26 -6.24
N PRO A 189 -13.15 6.86 -5.38
CA PRO A 189 -13.82 8.13 -5.65
C PRO A 189 -12.86 9.26 -6.09
N ARG A 190 -11.63 9.28 -5.58
CA ARG A 190 -10.57 10.23 -6.00
C ARG A 190 -10.09 10.03 -7.43
N ALA A 191 -9.94 8.78 -7.88
CA ALA A 191 -9.54 8.49 -9.25
C ALA A 191 -10.68 8.77 -10.25
N GLU A 192 -11.93 8.56 -9.82
CA GLU A 192 -13.10 8.97 -10.58
C GLU A 192 -13.26 10.49 -10.64
N MET A 193 -13.02 11.21 -9.53
CA MET A 193 -12.98 12.67 -9.51
C MET A 193 -11.91 13.22 -10.47
N ASN A 194 -10.70 12.64 -10.46
CA ASN A 194 -9.64 13.03 -11.40
C ASN A 194 -10.01 12.74 -12.85
N LYS A 195 -10.72 11.64 -13.14
CA LYS A 195 -11.24 11.35 -14.49
C LYS A 195 -12.35 12.31 -14.90
N ARG A 196 -13.23 12.71 -13.96
CA ARG A 196 -14.27 13.70 -14.21
C ARG A 196 -13.69 15.08 -14.45
N GLN A 197 -12.65 15.49 -13.70
CA GLN A 197 -11.92 16.73 -13.94
C GLN A 197 -11.15 16.71 -15.27
N ALA A 198 -10.47 15.61 -15.61
CA ALA A 198 -9.75 15.49 -16.87
C ALA A 198 -10.66 15.37 -18.11
N GLY A 199 -11.95 15.09 -17.92
CA GLY A 199 -12.95 14.99 -18.98
C GLY A 199 -13.71 16.29 -19.28
N ILE A 200 -13.42 17.38 -18.55
CA ILE A 200 -13.94 18.71 -18.89
C ILE A 200 -12.95 19.29 -19.91
N PRO A 201 -13.30 19.36 -21.21
CA PRO A 201 -12.46 20.09 -22.15
C PRO A 201 -12.42 21.54 -21.68
N ASP A 202 -11.21 22.06 -21.45
CA ASP A 202 -10.96 23.49 -21.22
C ASP A 202 -11.58 24.29 -22.37
N ALA A 203 -12.80 24.78 -22.16
CA ALA A 203 -13.56 25.53 -23.15
C ALA A 203 -13.00 26.95 -23.40
N ASP A 204 -11.89 27.32 -22.74
CA ASP A 204 -11.35 28.68 -22.72
C ASP A 204 -10.10 28.90 -23.60
N LYS A 205 -9.77 27.98 -24.51
CA LYS A 205 -8.71 28.19 -25.52
C LYS A 205 -9.18 28.02 -26.95
N VAL A 206 -10.21 28.78 -27.34
CA VAL A 206 -10.42 29.16 -28.74
C VAL A 206 -10.69 30.67 -28.81
N GLY A 207 -9.63 31.44 -28.59
CA GLY A 207 -9.55 32.84 -29.00
C GLY A 207 -8.86 32.93 -30.36
N GLY A 208 -9.58 33.40 -31.39
CA GLY A 208 -8.94 33.93 -32.60
C GLY A 208 -9.66 33.72 -33.93
N GLY A 209 -10.67 34.55 -34.23
CA GLY A 209 -10.82 35.13 -35.58
C GLY A 209 -11.99 34.70 -36.48
N VAL A 210 -12.81 35.71 -36.81
CA VAL A 210 -13.46 35.97 -38.12
C VAL A 210 -14.96 35.58 -38.31
N THR A 211 -15.79 36.61 -38.03
CA THR A 211 -16.97 37.16 -38.76
C THR A 211 -18.22 36.34 -39.11
N GLY A 212 -19.37 36.88 -38.64
CA GLY A 212 -20.71 36.83 -39.26
C GLY A 212 -21.47 35.50 -39.05
N ILE A 213 -22.68 35.45 -38.49
CA ILE A 213 -23.92 36.06 -38.97
C ILE A 213 -24.93 36.06 -37.80
N ALA A 214 -25.83 37.04 -37.83
CA ALA A 214 -26.87 37.38 -36.86
C ALA A 214 -27.96 36.31 -36.59
N SER A 215 -28.44 36.29 -35.34
CA SER A 215 -29.84 36.09 -34.86
C SER A 215 -29.71 35.58 -33.41
N GLY A 216 -30.01 36.34 -32.36
CA GLY A 216 -31.31 36.96 -32.09
C GLY A 216 -32.00 36.16 -30.97
N SER A 217 -31.57 36.33 -29.72
CA SER A 217 -32.39 36.04 -28.53
C SER A 217 -31.77 36.68 -27.29
N SER A 218 -32.51 37.62 -26.72
CA SER A 218 -32.20 38.46 -25.56
C SER A 218 -32.63 37.77 -24.26
N ILE A 219 -31.70 37.55 -23.32
CA ILE A 219 -31.96 37.25 -21.90
C ILE A 219 -30.87 37.98 -21.06
N PRO A 220 -31.23 38.62 -19.92
CA PRO A 220 -30.61 39.86 -19.50
C PRO A 220 -29.33 39.71 -18.67
N GLU A 221 -28.54 40.77 -18.82
CA GLU A 221 -27.40 41.23 -18.05
C GLU A 221 -27.77 41.38 -16.56
N PHE A 222 -27.12 40.62 -15.68
CA PHE A 222 -27.12 40.88 -14.24
C PHE A 222 -25.72 41.34 -13.85
N ASP A 223 -25.59 42.67 -13.80
CA ASP A 223 -24.51 43.40 -13.14
C ASP A 223 -24.74 43.31 -11.61
N GLY A 224 -23.70 42.92 -10.89
CA GLY A 224 -23.77 42.63 -9.45
C GLY A 224 -22.38 42.47 -8.86
N SER A 225 -21.70 43.60 -8.76
CA SER A 225 -20.50 43.83 -7.98
C SER A 225 -20.71 43.59 -6.48
N ASP A 226 -19.62 43.21 -5.82
CA ASP A 226 -19.30 43.38 -4.40
C ASP A 226 -20.28 42.86 -3.34
N ASN A 227 -19.93 41.73 -2.71
CA ASN A 227 -19.91 41.72 -1.25
C ASN A 227 -18.95 40.69 -0.65
N VAL A 228 -18.04 41.23 0.15
CA VAL A 228 -17.14 40.57 1.08
C VAL A 228 -17.97 39.93 2.21
N ASN A 229 -17.71 38.66 2.49
CA ASN A 229 -17.79 37.99 3.80
C ASN A 229 -16.75 36.86 3.65
N ASP A 230 -15.47 37.02 4.03
CA ASP A 230 -14.92 36.96 5.39
C ASP A 230 -15.77 36.12 6.36
N ASP A 231 -15.13 35.10 6.95
CA ASP A 231 -15.58 34.16 8.01
C ASP A 231 -15.98 32.72 7.62
N ASP A 232 -15.35 32.11 6.60
CA ASP A 232 -15.27 30.63 6.50
C ASP A 232 -13.80 30.17 6.63
N ASP A 233 -13.32 30.12 7.88
CA ASP A 233 -12.08 29.41 8.27
C ASP A 233 -12.30 27.89 8.22
N ASP A 234 -12.41 27.31 7.02
CA ASP A 234 -12.24 25.88 6.84
C ASP A 234 -10.74 25.58 6.61
N PRO A 235 -10.04 24.93 7.56
CA PRO A 235 -8.62 24.60 7.43
C PRO A 235 -8.33 23.56 6.32
N PHE A 236 -9.35 23.06 5.62
CA PHE A 236 -9.23 22.11 4.52
C PHE A 236 -9.64 22.68 3.15
N ILE A 237 -10.12 23.92 3.07
CA ILE A 237 -10.29 24.60 1.77
C ILE A 237 -8.91 25.10 1.34
N GLU A 238 -8.21 24.26 0.56
CA GLU A 238 -7.07 24.70 -0.22
C GLU A 238 -7.56 25.83 -1.15
N ARG A 239 -7.24 27.08 -0.80
CA ARG A 239 -7.39 28.19 -1.74
C ARG A 239 -6.67 27.77 -3.02
N ASP A 240 -7.32 27.92 -4.17
CA ASP A 240 -6.74 27.73 -5.50
C ASP A 240 -5.64 28.79 -5.73
N VAL A 241 -4.55 28.68 -4.97
CA VAL A 241 -3.29 29.33 -5.26
C VAL A 241 -2.85 28.66 -6.55
N LYS A 242 -2.90 29.40 -7.66
CA LYS A 242 -2.31 29.01 -8.94
C LYS A 242 -0.89 28.52 -8.69
N GLU A 243 -0.75 27.22 -8.49
CA GLU A 243 0.56 26.63 -8.34
C GLU A 243 1.30 26.83 -9.66
N PRO A 244 2.56 27.28 -9.62
CA PRO A 244 3.36 27.32 -10.84
C PRO A 244 3.38 25.90 -11.43
N SER A 245 3.15 25.82 -12.74
CA SER A 245 3.14 24.57 -13.50
C SER A 245 4.51 23.90 -13.40
N TYR A 246 4.67 22.96 -12.48
CA TYR A 246 5.86 22.12 -12.37
C TYR A 246 5.81 21.00 -13.41
N SER A 247 6.91 20.76 -14.12
CA SER A 247 7.02 19.68 -15.12
C SER A 247 7.01 18.28 -14.50
N SER A 248 7.29 18.15 -13.20
CA SER A 248 7.42 16.85 -12.53
C SER A 248 7.11 16.95 -11.03
N ALA A 249 6.59 15.86 -10.46
CA ALA A 249 6.41 15.72 -9.01
C ALA A 249 7.73 15.88 -8.23
N TRP A 250 8.87 15.56 -8.86
CA TRP A 250 10.20 15.80 -8.27
C TRP A 250 10.62 17.27 -8.30
N ASP A 251 10.11 18.08 -9.23
CA ASP A 251 10.36 19.53 -9.25
C ASP A 251 9.62 20.21 -8.10
N ARG A 252 8.40 19.75 -7.79
CA ARG A 252 7.63 20.23 -6.64
C ARG A 252 8.39 20.00 -5.32
N VAL A 253 9.00 18.83 -5.15
CA VAL A 253 9.80 18.50 -3.94
C VAL A 253 11.11 19.30 -3.90
N ARG A 254 11.72 19.59 -5.05
CA ARG A 254 12.93 20.42 -5.11
C ARG A 254 12.63 21.87 -4.72
N HIS A 255 11.57 22.45 -5.29
CA HIS A 255 11.13 23.80 -4.94
C HIS A 255 10.63 23.92 -3.50
N SER A 256 9.89 22.92 -2.98
CA SER A 256 9.44 22.95 -1.58
C SER A 256 10.60 22.89 -0.58
N ASN A 257 11.75 22.36 -1.00
CA ASN A 257 12.98 22.35 -0.21
C ASN A 257 13.90 23.56 -0.50
N GLY A 258 13.40 24.59 -1.19
CA GLY A 258 14.16 25.81 -1.49
C GLY A 258 15.32 25.59 -2.47
N VAL A 259 15.27 24.53 -3.28
CA VAL A 259 16.23 24.31 -4.36
C VAL A 259 15.71 25.07 -5.59
N ASP A 260 15.94 26.38 -5.59
CA ASP A 260 15.64 27.19 -6.77
C ASP A 260 16.57 26.81 -7.91
N ASP A 261 16.00 26.42 -9.04
CA ASP A 261 16.69 26.15 -10.30
C ASP A 261 17.19 27.48 -10.91
N ASN A 262 18.16 28.12 -10.27
CA ASN A 262 18.91 29.21 -10.90
C ASN A 262 19.98 28.58 -11.82
N PRO A 263 19.83 28.64 -13.16
CA PRO A 263 20.72 27.95 -14.10
C PRO A 263 22.17 28.49 -14.09
N GLN A 264 22.45 29.57 -13.37
CA GLN A 264 23.82 30.07 -13.16
C GLN A 264 24.50 29.52 -11.89
N SER A 265 23.79 28.82 -11.01
CA SER A 265 24.40 28.18 -9.83
C SER A 265 24.75 26.74 -10.18
N GLY A 266 26.04 26.45 -10.31
CA GLY A 266 26.58 25.15 -10.73
C GLY A 266 25.99 23.93 -10.00
N SER A 267 26.14 22.76 -10.62
CA SER A 267 25.52 21.49 -10.22
C SER A 267 25.48 21.27 -8.71
N SER A 268 24.38 20.68 -8.22
CA SER A 268 24.16 20.35 -6.80
C SER A 268 25.32 19.58 -6.15
N TRP A 269 26.06 18.79 -6.95
CA TRP A 269 27.29 18.11 -6.55
C TRP A 269 28.50 19.02 -6.36
N GLY A 270 28.54 20.16 -7.04
CA GLY A 270 29.52 21.23 -6.82
C GLY A 270 29.29 21.93 -5.48
N ARG A 271 28.03 22.15 -5.07
CA ARG A 271 27.68 22.73 -3.76
C ARG A 271 28.08 21.82 -2.59
N LEU A 272 27.80 20.52 -2.68
CA LEU A 272 28.19 19.56 -1.64
C LEU A 272 29.71 19.44 -1.47
N ARG A 273 30.49 19.60 -2.55
CA ARG A 273 31.96 19.56 -2.49
C ARG A 273 32.58 20.86 -1.99
N SER A 274 31.94 22.00 -2.28
CA SER A 274 32.38 23.31 -1.78
C SER A 274 31.98 23.53 -0.32
N SER A 275 30.86 22.98 0.16
CA SER A 275 30.50 22.99 1.58
C SER A 275 31.41 22.09 2.43
N ALA A 276 31.92 20.99 1.87
CA ALA A 276 32.87 20.11 2.57
C ALA A 276 34.27 20.71 2.75
N SER A 277 34.61 21.79 2.02
CA SER A 277 35.90 22.49 2.12
C SER A 277 35.86 23.73 3.03
N GLN A 278 34.69 24.10 3.56
CA GLN A 278 34.56 25.10 4.62
C GLN A 278 34.29 24.39 5.95
N GLN A 279 35.31 23.71 6.47
CA GLN A 279 35.31 23.30 7.86
C GLN A 279 35.58 24.57 8.70
N PRO A 280 34.63 25.04 9.53
CA PRO A 280 34.90 26.17 10.41
C PRO A 280 36.06 25.78 11.33
N GLN A 281 37.08 26.64 11.39
CA GLN A 281 38.17 26.51 12.35
C GLN A 281 37.55 26.33 13.75
N ALA A 282 37.91 25.22 14.39
CA ALA A 282 37.54 24.98 15.79
C ALA A 282 37.97 26.20 16.63
N PRO A 283 37.11 26.73 17.51
CA PRO A 283 37.49 27.84 18.37
C PRO A 283 38.70 27.41 19.20
N GLN A 284 39.81 28.14 19.04
CA GLN A 284 40.99 28.03 19.89
C GLN A 284 40.61 28.52 21.30
N ASN A 285 40.41 27.58 22.22
CA ASN A 285 40.33 27.87 23.64
C ASN A 285 41.74 28.20 24.18
N PRO A 286 42.00 29.39 24.76
CA PRO A 286 43.34 29.81 25.17
C PRO A 286 43.78 29.32 26.57
N PHE A 287 43.21 28.23 27.11
CA PHE A 287 43.45 27.79 28.50
C PHE A 287 43.77 26.29 28.65
N THR A 288 44.70 25.76 27.86
CA THR A 288 45.32 24.45 28.19
C THR A 288 46.83 24.58 28.33
N THR A 289 47.25 25.18 29.44
CA THR A 289 48.52 24.85 30.07
C THR A 289 48.24 24.16 31.40
N ASN A 290 48.93 23.04 31.59
CA ASN A 290 49.14 22.30 32.85
C ASN A 290 48.13 21.22 33.21
N VAL A 291 48.55 19.98 32.93
CA VAL A 291 48.76 18.92 33.94
C VAL A 291 47.87 19.05 35.18
N TYR A 292 46.78 18.26 35.24
CA TYR A 292 46.25 17.81 36.52
C TYR A 292 45.42 16.52 36.38
N ARG A 293 45.85 15.50 37.11
CA ARG A 293 45.13 14.26 37.42
C ARG A 293 44.67 14.36 38.87
N PRO A 294 43.36 14.41 39.16
CA PRO A 294 42.91 13.97 40.49
C PRO A 294 41.53 13.25 40.40
N PRO A 295 40.88 12.84 41.49
CA PRO A 295 40.67 11.42 41.78
C PRO A 295 39.18 11.05 41.84
N ALA A 296 38.91 9.75 41.96
CA ALA A 296 37.59 9.21 42.23
C ALA A 296 36.98 9.77 43.54
N LYS A 297 35.73 10.24 43.49
CA LYS A 297 34.67 9.86 44.44
C LYS A 297 33.30 10.49 44.14
N GLU A 298 32.32 9.59 44.02
CA GLU A 298 30.99 9.58 44.64
C GLU A 298 30.22 10.90 44.76
N THR A 299 29.18 11.02 43.94
CA THR A 299 27.91 11.59 44.37
C THR A 299 26.81 10.82 43.64
N GLN A 300 26.31 9.77 44.29
CA GLN A 300 25.14 9.01 43.85
C GLN A 300 23.91 9.89 44.02
N SER A 301 23.24 10.17 42.91
CA SER A 301 21.89 10.72 42.85
C SER A 301 20.89 9.63 43.23
N ASP A 302 19.93 9.94 44.09
CA ASP A 302 18.90 9.02 44.60
C ASP A 302 18.05 8.31 43.53
N GLU A 303 18.13 8.73 42.25
CA GLU A 303 17.45 8.07 41.13
C GLU A 303 18.11 6.76 40.68
N THR A 304 19.40 6.53 40.97
CA THR A 304 20.06 5.26 40.63
C THR A 304 19.68 4.11 41.57
N SER A 305 19.19 4.42 42.78
CA SER A 305 18.79 3.43 43.79
C SER A 305 17.62 2.55 43.32
N ASP A 306 16.61 3.15 42.69
CA ASP A 306 15.40 2.41 42.32
C ASP A 306 15.59 1.51 41.10
N PHE A 307 16.48 1.91 40.18
CA PHE A 307 16.85 1.08 39.04
C PHE A 307 17.70 -0.12 39.47
N GLU A 308 18.65 0.08 40.38
CA GLU A 308 19.50 -1.00 40.90
C GLU A 308 18.69 -2.00 41.74
N LYS A 309 17.68 -1.52 42.47
CA LYS A 309 16.71 -2.35 43.21
C LYS A 309 15.78 -3.17 42.30
N LEU A 310 15.42 -2.66 41.12
CA LEU A 310 14.71 -3.43 40.08
C LEU A 310 15.62 -4.50 39.45
N LEU A 311 16.90 -4.19 39.24
CA LEU A 311 17.91 -5.10 38.70
C LEU A 311 18.25 -6.24 39.66
N GLU A 312 18.33 -5.97 40.97
CA GLU A 312 18.52 -7.01 41.99
C GLU A 312 17.30 -7.91 42.13
N LYS A 313 16.10 -7.34 42.02
CA LYS A 313 14.85 -8.11 42.01
C LYS A 313 14.76 -9.06 40.81
N GLU A 314 15.27 -8.66 39.65
CA GLU A 314 15.33 -9.52 38.46
C GLU A 314 16.44 -10.59 38.59
N ARG A 315 17.55 -10.29 39.27
CA ARG A 315 18.63 -11.26 39.51
C ARG A 315 18.25 -12.39 40.47
N HIS A 316 17.41 -12.13 41.47
CA HIS A 316 17.00 -13.15 42.46
C HIS A 316 15.67 -13.85 42.14
N PHE A 317 14.98 -13.49 41.05
CA PHE A 317 13.69 -14.09 40.67
C PHE A 317 13.78 -15.59 40.31
N GLY A 318 14.99 -16.16 40.22
CA GLY A 318 15.23 -17.58 39.94
C GLY A 318 15.63 -18.45 41.14
N GLU A 319 15.84 -17.89 42.34
CA GLU A 319 16.34 -18.68 43.49
C GLU A 319 15.26 -19.08 44.52
N GLU A 320 14.03 -18.56 44.43
CA GLU A 320 12.97 -18.86 45.40
C GLU A 320 12.02 -20.01 45.00
N GLU A 321 12.05 -20.51 43.76
CA GLU A 321 11.16 -21.61 43.35
C GLU A 321 11.67 -23.02 43.73
N ASP A 322 12.94 -23.16 44.12
CA ASP A 322 13.55 -24.47 44.44
C ASP A 322 13.40 -24.90 45.92
N LYS A 323 12.65 -24.17 46.76
CA LYS A 323 12.46 -24.50 48.20
C LYS A 323 11.06 -24.98 48.58
N LYS A 324 10.20 -25.34 47.61
CA LYS A 324 8.80 -25.73 47.88
C LYS A 324 8.35 -27.11 47.40
N TRP A 325 9.29 -28.01 47.10
CA TRP A 325 9.00 -29.41 46.81
C TRP A 325 9.97 -30.34 47.52
#